data_AF-A0A9W7Y6L0-F1
#
_entry.id   AF-A0A9W7Y6L0-F1
#
_cell.length_a   1.000
_cell.length_b   1.000
_cell.length_c   1.000
_cell.angle_alpha   90.00
_cell.angle_beta   90.00
_cell.angle_gamma   90.00
#
_symmetry.space_group_name_H-M   'P 1'
#
loop_
_entity.id
_entity.type
_entity.pdbx_description
1 polymer ?
#
loop_
_entity_poly.entity_id
_entity_poly.type
_entity_poly.pdbx_seq_one_letter_code
_entity_poly.pdbx_strand_id
1 'polypeptide(L)'
;MPALDVGSLSLPRDLPSTRESLLSAMLGIAVTDPNRTDTVVVCVCAGVYALTAIMLVYAWCNYSYRPIKAKNLGWVSLMYLSTILWFIGNIPTNGHVHAVGGWSKCKVWVVWLRILFCFVFASLMIIRFYALDRVFNQRKP
;
A
#
# COMPACT_ATOMS: atom_id res chain seq x y z
N MET A 1 9.02 48.18 -21.62
CA MET A 1 9.83 47.08 -21.06
C MET A 1 9.34 45.79 -21.70
N PRO A 2 10.12 45.15 -22.58
CA PRO A 2 9.69 43.93 -23.26
C PRO A 2 9.73 42.74 -22.30
N ALA A 3 8.64 41.97 -22.27
CA ALA A 3 8.56 40.71 -21.53
C ALA A 3 9.49 39.69 -22.19
N LEU A 4 10.44 39.17 -21.42
CA LEU A 4 11.29 38.06 -21.81
C LEU A 4 10.43 36.81 -21.89
N ASP A 5 10.04 36.44 -23.11
CA ASP A 5 9.48 35.13 -23.43
C ASP A 5 10.58 34.09 -23.15
N VAL A 6 10.52 33.49 -21.96
CA VAL A 6 11.32 32.32 -21.61
C VAL A 6 10.75 31.17 -22.42
N GLY A 7 11.23 31.06 -23.65
CA GLY A 7 10.98 29.96 -24.56
C GLY A 7 11.10 28.65 -23.79
N SER A 8 9.98 27.97 -23.69
CA SER A 8 9.83 26.62 -23.20
C SER A 8 10.76 25.72 -24.00
N LEU A 9 11.97 25.53 -23.48
CA LEU A 9 12.91 24.53 -23.96
C LEU A 9 12.29 23.17 -23.64
N SER A 10 11.40 22.72 -24.51
CA SER A 10 10.84 21.38 -24.55
C SER A 10 11.99 20.44 -24.87
N LEU A 11 12.74 20.07 -23.84
CA LEU A 11 13.58 18.87 -23.84
C LEU A 11 12.76 17.75 -24.50
N PRO A 12 13.32 17.04 -25.51
CA PRO A 12 12.59 16.03 -26.24
C PRO A 12 11.93 15.08 -25.24
N ARG A 13 10.59 15.03 -25.29
CA ARG A 13 9.77 14.10 -24.52
C ARG A 13 10.22 12.69 -24.90
N ASP A 14 11.05 12.15 -24.01
CA ASP A 14 11.26 10.74 -23.70
C ASP A 14 10.84 9.78 -24.82
N LEU A 15 11.84 9.18 -25.50
CA LEU A 15 11.65 7.83 -26.03
C LEU A 15 10.98 6.98 -24.95
N PRO A 16 10.03 6.08 -25.28
CA PRO A 16 9.43 5.19 -24.29
C PRO A 16 10.58 4.56 -23.51
N SER A 17 10.67 4.96 -22.24
CA SER A 17 11.83 4.62 -21.44
C SER A 17 11.91 3.11 -21.45
N THR A 18 13.09 2.51 -21.65
CA THR A 18 13.29 1.05 -21.81
C THR A 18 12.47 0.22 -20.81
N ARG A 19 12.21 0.81 -19.64
CA ARG A 19 11.30 0.33 -18.59
C ARG A 19 9.85 0.09 -19.02
N GLU A 20 9.20 0.96 -19.78
CA GLU A 20 7.82 0.78 -20.26
C GLU A 20 7.71 -0.41 -21.20
N SER A 21 8.67 -0.54 -22.11
CA SER A 21 8.73 -1.68 -23.03
C SER A 21 9.00 -3.00 -22.30
N LEU A 22 9.85 -2.98 -21.26
CA LEU A 22 10.11 -4.13 -20.40
C LEU A 22 8.89 -4.53 -19.57
N LEU A 23 8.21 -3.57 -18.94
CA LEU A 23 7.02 -3.83 -18.14
C LEU A 23 5.87 -4.32 -19.00
N SER A 24 5.67 -3.70 -20.17
CA SER A 24 4.65 -4.12 -21.13
C SER A 24 4.95 -5.50 -21.70
N ALA A 25 6.23 -5.84 -21.94
CA ALA A 25 6.65 -7.17 -22.38
C ALA A 25 6.52 -8.23 -21.29
N MET A 26 6.89 -7.92 -20.04
CA MET A 26 6.80 -8.86 -18.92
C MET A 26 5.35 -9.13 -18.51
N LEU A 27 4.50 -8.12 -18.51
CA LEU A 27 3.12 -8.22 -18.05
C LEU A 27 2.14 -8.51 -19.18
N GLY A 28 2.55 -8.35 -20.45
CA GLY A 28 1.68 -8.50 -21.62
C GLY A 28 0.55 -7.46 -21.68
N ILE A 29 0.72 -6.32 -21.00
CA ILE A 29 -0.30 -5.28 -20.83
C ILE A 29 0.29 -3.96 -21.26
N ALA A 30 -0.45 -3.17 -22.05
CA ALA A 30 -0.08 -1.79 -22.35
C ALA A 30 -0.22 -0.94 -21.08
N VAL A 31 0.90 -0.59 -20.46
CA VAL A 31 0.95 0.24 -19.26
C VAL A 31 1.25 1.68 -19.69
N THR A 32 0.34 2.61 -19.40
CA THR A 32 0.61 4.04 -19.54
C THR A 32 1.42 4.51 -18.34
N ASP A 33 2.46 5.32 -18.57
CA ASP A 33 3.37 5.80 -17.52
C ASP A 33 2.61 6.52 -16.39
N PRO A 34 2.74 6.08 -15.12
CA PRO A 34 2.17 6.79 -13.98
C PRO A 34 2.87 8.14 -13.78
N ASN A 35 2.14 9.11 -13.22
CA ASN A 35 2.72 10.40 -12.87
C ASN A 35 3.95 10.20 -11.95
N ARG A 36 5.02 11.00 -12.13
CA ARG A 36 6.25 10.88 -11.33
C ARG A 36 5.95 11.03 -9.83
N THR A 37 5.01 11.90 -9.48
CA THR A 37 4.55 12.10 -8.10
C THR A 37 3.98 10.83 -7.50
N ASP A 38 3.17 10.10 -8.27
CA ASP A 38 2.48 8.90 -7.82
C ASP A 38 3.48 7.75 -7.60
N THR A 39 4.47 7.65 -8.49
CA THR A 39 5.56 6.68 -8.34
C THR A 39 6.34 6.92 -7.04
N VAL A 40 6.64 8.19 -6.73
CA VAL A 40 7.34 8.54 -5.48
C VAL A 40 6.50 8.16 -4.26
N VAL A 41 5.20 8.48 -4.26
CA VAL A 41 4.29 8.14 -3.15
C VAL A 41 4.23 6.62 -2.95
N VAL A 42 4.03 5.85 -4.02
CA VAL A 42 3.97 4.38 -3.93
C VAL A 42 5.30 3.81 -3.43
N CYS A 43 6.44 4.34 -3.89
CA CYS A 43 7.77 3.91 -3.45
C CYS A 43 8.01 4.19 -1.96
N VAL A 44 7.68 5.40 -1.48
CA VAL A 44 7.80 5.77 -0.06
C VAL A 44 6.89 4.90 0.80
N CYS A 45 5.63 4.70 0.41
CA CYS A 45 4.71 3.83 1.13
C CYS A 45 5.23 2.39 1.17
N ALA A 46 5.69 1.84 0.05
CA ALA A 46 6.27 0.50 -0.01
C ALA A 46 7.49 0.36 0.92
N GLY A 47 8.34 1.39 1.00
CA GLY A 47 9.47 1.42 1.93
C GLY A 47 9.03 1.36 3.40
N VAL A 48 7.99 2.11 3.78
CA VAL A 48 7.43 2.08 5.14
C VAL A 48 6.83 0.70 5.46
N TYR A 49 6.11 0.09 4.52
CA TYR A 49 5.59 -1.27 4.69
C TYR A 49 6.72 -2.30 4.81
N ALA A 50 7.77 -2.21 4.00
CA ALA A 50 8.92 -3.11 4.05
C ALA A 50 9.65 -3.01 5.39
N LEU A 51 9.88 -1.79 5.89
CA LEU A 51 10.46 -1.57 7.21
C LEU A 51 9.60 -2.21 8.31
N THR A 52 8.28 -2.05 8.23
CA THR A 52 7.33 -2.66 9.18
C THR A 52 7.36 -4.19 9.09
N ALA A 53 7.48 -4.78 7.90
CA ALA A 53 7.66 -6.22 7.72
C ALA A 53 8.96 -6.71 8.38
N ILE A 54 10.08 -6.02 8.19
CA ILE A 54 11.36 -6.37 8.83
C ILE A 54 11.21 -6.36 10.35
N MET A 55 10.57 -5.33 10.91
CA MET A 55 10.29 -5.26 12.36
C MET A 55 9.38 -6.38 12.83
N LEU A 56 8.37 -6.75 12.04
CA LEU A 56 7.46 -7.86 12.36
C LEU A 56 8.21 -9.20 12.34
N VAL A 57 9.04 -9.46 11.32
CA VAL A 57 9.89 -10.66 11.23
C VAL A 57 10.85 -10.71 12.40
N TYR A 58 11.50 -9.60 12.73
CA TYR A 58 12.37 -9.51 13.91
C TYR A 58 11.61 -9.85 15.21
N ALA A 59 10.36 -9.39 15.36
CA ALA A 59 9.52 -9.72 16.51
C ALA A 59 9.14 -11.21 16.55
N TRP A 60 8.92 -11.85 15.40
CA TRP A 60 8.70 -13.30 15.30
C TRP A 60 9.95 -14.10 15.65
N CYS A 61 11.13 -13.69 15.16
CA CYS A 61 12.40 -14.34 15.52
C CYS A 61 12.72 -14.19 17.01
N ASN A 62 12.34 -13.07 17.63
CA ASN A 62 12.58 -12.78 19.05
C ASN A 62 11.32 -13.02 19.92
N TYR A 63 10.50 -14.01 19.56
CA TYR A 63 9.23 -14.28 20.27
C TYR A 63 9.40 -14.65 21.75
N SER A 64 10.62 -14.98 22.22
CA SER A 64 10.89 -15.27 23.63
C SER A 64 10.78 -14.04 24.55
N TYR A 65 10.86 -12.82 24.00
CA TYR A 65 10.82 -11.58 24.77
C TYR A 65 9.43 -11.35 25.39
N ARG A 66 9.36 -11.26 26.73
CA ARG A 66 8.09 -11.16 27.50
C ARG A 66 7.11 -10.08 27.01
N PRO A 67 7.52 -8.83 26.71
CA PRO A 67 6.57 -7.81 26.27
C PRO A 67 6.03 -8.07 24.85
N ILE A 68 6.72 -8.87 24.02
CA ILE A 68 6.22 -9.27 22.70
C ILE A 68 5.13 -10.33 22.86
N LYS A 69 5.32 -11.32 23.75
CA LYS A 69 4.29 -12.34 24.03
C LYS A 69 2.96 -11.74 24.53
N ALA A 70 3.02 -10.66 25.30
CA ALA A 70 1.83 -9.97 25.81
C ALA A 70 1.00 -9.33 24.69
N LYS A 71 1.65 -8.90 23.60
CA LYS A 71 0.99 -8.34 22.43
C LYS A 71 0.78 -9.47 21.43
N ASN A 72 -0.37 -10.15 21.53
CA ASN A 72 -0.71 -11.31 20.71
C ASN A 72 -0.31 -11.11 19.22
N LEU A 73 0.85 -11.70 18.86
CA LEU A 73 1.60 -11.34 17.65
C LEU A 73 0.87 -11.79 16.37
N GLY A 74 0.03 -12.82 16.49
CA GLY A 74 -0.87 -13.28 15.44
C GLY A 74 -1.82 -12.18 14.99
N TRP A 75 -2.49 -11.49 15.92
CA TRP A 75 -3.40 -10.39 15.57
C TRP A 75 -2.66 -9.21 14.92
N VAL A 76 -1.46 -8.89 15.40
CA VAL A 76 -0.63 -7.82 14.80
C VAL A 76 -0.25 -8.18 13.37
N SER A 77 0.11 -9.44 13.13
CA SER A 77 0.44 -9.93 11.79
C SER A 77 -0.78 -9.90 10.86
N LEU A 78 -1.97 -10.29 11.34
CA LEU A 78 -3.21 -10.20 10.57
C LEU A 78 -3.62 -8.74 10.25
N MET A 79 -3.46 -7.82 11.20
CA MET A 79 -3.67 -6.40 10.95
C MET A 79 -2.73 -5.89 9.85
N TYR A 80 -1.43 -6.21 9.95
CA TYR A 80 -0.44 -5.83 8.95
C TYR A 80 -0.76 -6.36 7.54
N LEU A 81 -1.12 -7.65 7.43
CA LEU A 81 -1.53 -8.26 6.16
C LEU A 81 -2.79 -7.60 5.59
N SER A 82 -3.75 -7.27 6.44
CA SER A 82 -4.97 -6.56 6.02
C SER A 82 -4.64 -5.18 5.48
N THR A 83 -3.70 -4.46 6.12
CA THR A 83 -3.26 -3.15 5.64
C THR A 83 -2.50 -3.23 4.31
N ILE A 84 -1.66 -4.25 4.09
CA ILE A 84 -1.00 -4.46 2.78
C ILE A 84 -2.05 -4.70 1.68
N LEU A 85 -3.00 -5.60 1.92
CA LEU A 85 -4.03 -5.94 0.93
C LEU A 85 -4.94 -4.74 0.63
N TRP A 86 -5.24 -3.94 1.66
CA TRP A 86 -5.91 -2.66 1.49
C TRP A 86 -5.09 -1.68 0.65
N PHE A 87 -3.78 -1.55 0.90
CA PHE A 87 -2.89 -0.68 0.14
C PHE A 87 -2.79 -1.10 -1.34
N ILE A 88 -2.67 -2.40 -1.61
CA ILE A 88 -2.70 -2.96 -2.98
C ILE A 88 -4.01 -2.59 -3.67
N GLY A 89 -5.14 -2.72 -2.97
CA GLY A 89 -6.44 -2.32 -3.50
C GLY A 89 -6.56 -0.81 -3.75
N ASN A 90 -5.80 0.00 -3.00
CA ASN A 90 -5.81 1.45 -3.14
C ASN A 90 -5.17 1.91 -4.46
N ILE A 91 -4.11 1.24 -4.93
CA ILE A 91 -3.36 1.60 -6.15
C ILE A 91 -4.28 1.77 -7.39
N PRO A 92 -5.08 0.77 -7.81
CA PRO A 92 -5.94 0.91 -8.98
C PRO A 92 -7.16 1.80 -8.73
N THR A 93 -7.61 1.98 -7.48
CA THR A 93 -8.79 2.81 -7.17
C THR A 93 -8.51 4.32 -7.19
N ASN A 94 -7.27 4.74 -6.94
CA ASN A 94 -6.89 6.17 -7.02
C ASN A 94 -6.47 6.60 -8.43
N GLY A 95 -6.54 5.69 -9.41
CA GLY A 95 -6.16 6.00 -10.80
C GLY A 95 -4.65 6.05 -11.03
N HIS A 96 -3.82 5.61 -10.08
CA HIS A 96 -2.36 5.55 -10.27
C HIS A 96 -1.93 4.59 -11.38
N VAL A 97 -2.79 3.63 -11.75
CA VAL A 97 -2.55 2.69 -12.86
C VAL A 97 -3.77 2.67 -13.77
N HIS A 98 -3.60 3.20 -14.99
CA HIS A 98 -4.60 3.10 -16.05
C HIS A 98 -4.48 1.74 -16.75
N ALA A 99 -5.11 0.71 -16.19
CA ALA A 99 -5.24 -0.57 -16.88
C ALA A 99 -6.29 -0.47 -18.00
N VAL A 100 -5.86 -0.72 -19.25
CA VAL A 100 -6.72 -0.77 -20.44
C VAL A 100 -7.12 -2.23 -20.73
N GLY A 101 -8.35 -2.46 -21.21
CA GLY A 101 -8.84 -3.79 -21.63
C GLY A 101 -9.61 -4.59 -20.57
N GLY A 102 -9.52 -5.93 -20.61
CA GLY A 102 -10.30 -6.84 -19.76
C GLY A 102 -10.11 -6.64 -18.25
N TRP A 103 -8.94 -6.12 -17.85
CA TRP A 103 -8.61 -5.74 -16.47
C TRP A 103 -9.46 -4.59 -15.92
N SER A 104 -10.09 -3.79 -16.79
CA SER A 104 -11.06 -2.78 -16.36
C SER A 104 -12.26 -3.40 -15.64
N LYS A 105 -12.67 -4.63 -16.02
CA LYS A 105 -13.74 -5.36 -15.34
C LYS A 105 -13.31 -5.87 -13.96
N CYS A 106 -12.02 -6.10 -13.74
CA CYS A 106 -11.47 -6.50 -12.44
C CYS A 106 -11.48 -5.35 -11.42
N LYS A 107 -11.72 -4.09 -11.82
CA LYS A 107 -11.79 -2.95 -10.89
C LYS A 107 -12.85 -3.14 -9.80
N VAL A 108 -14.01 -3.71 -10.13
CA VAL A 108 -15.08 -3.96 -9.16
C VAL A 108 -14.61 -4.92 -8.07
N TRP A 109 -13.91 -5.99 -8.45
CA TRP A 109 -13.30 -6.94 -7.51
C TRP A 109 -12.27 -6.27 -6.60
N VAL A 110 -11.43 -5.40 -7.16
CA VAL A 110 -10.42 -4.69 -6.35
C VAL A 110 -11.07 -3.72 -5.36
N VAL A 111 -12.12 -3.00 -5.77
CA VAL A 111 -12.90 -2.15 -4.85
C VAL A 111 -13.50 -3.00 -3.73
N TRP A 112 -14.02 -4.18 -4.07
CA TRP A 112 -14.60 -5.10 -3.09
C TRP A 112 -13.56 -5.56 -2.06
N LEU A 113 -12.37 -5.99 -2.52
CA LEU A 113 -11.26 -6.36 -1.64
C LEU A 113 -10.82 -5.18 -0.76
N ARG A 114 -10.75 -3.96 -1.31
CA ARG A 114 -10.41 -2.76 -0.54
C ARG A 114 -11.39 -2.54 0.61
N ILE A 115 -12.69 -2.62 0.35
CA ILE A 115 -13.73 -2.44 1.38
C ILE A 115 -13.64 -3.56 2.43
N LEU A 116 -13.49 -4.81 1.99
CA LEU A 116 -13.37 -5.97 2.87
C LEU A 116 -12.19 -5.83 3.84
N PHE A 117 -10.99 -5.54 3.35
CA PHE A 117 -9.81 -5.42 4.21
C PHE A 117 -9.81 -4.16 5.07
N CYS A 118 -10.44 -3.07 4.61
CA CYS A 118 -10.70 -1.92 5.45
C CYS A 118 -11.60 -2.29 6.65
N PHE A 119 -12.69 -3.03 6.39
CA PHE A 119 -13.58 -3.52 7.42
C PHE A 119 -12.87 -4.46 8.40
N VAL A 120 -12.13 -5.46 7.89
CA VAL A 120 -11.34 -6.37 8.73
C VAL A 120 -10.37 -5.58 9.61
N PHE A 121 -9.58 -4.66 9.03
CA PHE A 121 -8.66 -3.84 9.79
C PHE A 121 -9.37 -3.03 10.89
N ALA A 122 -10.50 -2.39 10.57
CA ALA A 122 -11.29 -1.63 11.55
C ALA A 122 -11.83 -2.53 12.67
N SER A 123 -12.36 -3.71 12.35
CA SER A 123 -12.84 -4.69 13.33
C SER A 123 -11.71 -5.16 14.25
N LEU A 124 -10.53 -5.45 13.70
CA LEU A 124 -9.36 -5.86 14.50
C LEU A 124 -8.90 -4.76 15.46
N MET A 125 -8.92 -3.50 15.00
CA MET A 125 -8.59 -2.35 15.84
C MET A 125 -9.59 -2.15 16.97
N ILE A 126 -10.89 -2.29 16.70
CA ILE A 126 -11.95 -2.18 17.72
C ILE A 126 -11.79 -3.29 18.77
N ILE A 127 -11.58 -4.54 18.36
CA ILE A 127 -11.34 -5.66 19.29
C ILE A 127 -10.13 -5.37 20.18
N ARG A 128 -9.05 -4.83 19.62
CA ARG A 128 -7.85 -4.47 20.36
C ARG A 128 -8.10 -3.35 21.37
N PHE A 129 -8.83 -2.30 20.99
CA PHE A 129 -9.19 -1.23 21.91
C PHE A 129 -10.11 -1.72 23.02
N TYR A 130 -11.09 -2.56 22.69
CA TYR A 130 -11.98 -3.18 23.67
C TYR A 130 -11.21 -4.05 24.66
N ALA A 131 -10.22 -4.84 24.19
CA ALA A 131 -9.36 -5.61 25.07
C ALA A 131 -8.52 -4.72 26.01
N LEU A 132 -7.99 -3.60 25.52
CA LEU A 132 -7.25 -2.64 26.34
C LEU A 132 -8.16 -1.95 27.36
N ASP A 133 -9.36 -1.52 26.97
CA ASP A 133 -10.34 -0.93 27.88
C ASP A 133 -10.73 -1.92 28.99
N ARG A 134 -10.99 -3.18 28.65
CA ARG A 134 -11.31 -4.22 29.64
C ARG A 134 -10.18 -4.43 30.66
N VAL A 135 -8.92 -4.44 30.21
CA VAL A 135 -7.75 -4.62 31.09
C VAL A 135 -7.52 -3.39 31.98
N PHE A 136 -7.55 -2.17 31.42
CA PHE A 136 -7.18 -0.96 32.15
C PHE A 136 -8.33 -0.36 32.97
N ASN A 137 -9.56 -0.36 32.41
CA ASN A 137 -10.71 0.29 33.01
C ASN A 137 -11.48 -0.67 33.92
N GLN A 138 -11.73 -1.90 33.44
CA GLN A 138 -12.55 -2.87 34.18
C GLN A 138 -11.75 -3.74 35.17
N ARG A 139 -10.40 -3.74 35.07
CA ARG A 139 -9.49 -4.61 35.84
C ARG A 139 -9.88 -6.09 35.79
N LYS A 140 -10.59 -6.51 34.75
CA LYS A 140 -11.01 -7.90 34.53
C LYS A 140 -10.11 -8.48 33.44
N PRO A 141 -9.28 -9.49 33.73
CA PRO A 141 -8.49 -10.15 32.70
C PRO A 141 -9.39 -10.80 31.63
#